data_AF-S3V0G3-F1
#
_entry.id   AF-S3V0G3-F1
#
_cell.length_a   1.000
_cell.length_b   1.000
_cell.length_c   1.000
_cell.angle_alpha   90.00
_cell.angle_beta   90.00
_cell.angle_gamma   90.00
#
_symmetry.space_group_name_H-M   'P 1'
#
loop_
_entity.id
_entity.type
_entity.pdbx_description
1 polymer ?
#
loop_
_entity_poly.entity_id
_entity_poly.type
_entity_poly.pdbx_seq_one_letter_code
_entity_poly.pdbx_strand_id
1 'polypeptide(L)'
;MKVRFLNPAWFLTAIVLGCSVSPETIAHKIFLAHGGTSFDKVNEIKFTFVVWTPEKELVRRAWTWAPKTQDVSFLDGEKEFQYNRNQMDEASKEIEAKFINDSYWLIFPFHLVWDSGVTLTYDGPQPRPDGKGPLRRLSIKYPDQGGFTPGDMYRLYYDSDYKIRYWTYHKSGAAEPTRATSWEGYATIGSIPFSLERISPNGAFKILFQDVTVAP
;
A
#
# COMPACT_ATOMS: atom_id res chain seq x y z
N MET A 1 -9.99 74.90 18.38
CA MET A 1 -10.77 73.71 18.78
C MET A 1 -10.93 72.79 17.57
N LYS A 2 -10.18 71.68 17.52
CA LYS A 2 -10.45 70.46 16.73
C LYS A 2 -9.35 69.44 17.08
N VAL A 3 -9.65 68.57 18.05
CA VAL A 3 -8.82 67.41 18.40
C VAL A 3 -9.23 66.28 17.46
N ARG A 4 -8.29 65.73 16.68
CA ARG A 4 -8.48 64.50 15.90
C ARG A 4 -8.10 63.32 16.77
N PHE A 5 -9.07 62.46 17.09
CA PHE A 5 -8.84 61.18 17.72
C PHE A 5 -8.39 60.15 16.66
N LEU A 6 -7.21 59.56 16.86
CA LEU A 6 -6.76 58.36 16.17
C LEU A 6 -7.39 57.14 16.87
N ASN A 7 -8.10 56.31 16.11
CA ASN A 7 -8.66 55.06 16.58
C ASN A 7 -7.66 53.93 16.30
N PRO A 8 -7.10 53.22 17.29
CA PRO A 8 -6.28 52.05 17.03
C PRO A 8 -7.20 50.84 16.87
N ALA A 9 -7.48 50.45 15.63
CA ALA A 9 -8.08 49.15 15.35
C ALA A 9 -7.02 48.07 15.59
N TRP A 10 -7.12 47.38 16.72
CA TRP A 10 -6.35 46.17 17.00
C TRP A 10 -6.91 45.03 16.14
N PHE A 11 -6.17 44.62 15.11
CA PHE A 11 -6.40 43.35 14.44
C PHE A 11 -5.91 42.22 15.37
N LEU A 12 -6.84 41.53 16.04
CA LEU A 12 -6.55 40.24 16.65
C LEU A 12 -6.41 39.21 15.52
N THR A 13 -5.17 38.84 15.20
CA THR A 13 -4.89 37.66 14.38
C THR A 13 -5.12 36.42 15.24
N ALA A 14 -6.28 35.78 15.09
CA ALA A 14 -6.53 34.47 15.68
C ALA A 14 -5.67 33.43 14.94
N ILE A 15 -4.56 33.02 15.56
CA ILE A 15 -3.79 31.87 15.11
C ILE A 15 -4.58 30.62 15.52
N VAL A 16 -5.31 30.03 14.56
CA VAL A 16 -5.89 28.71 14.73
C VAL A 16 -4.75 27.70 14.64
N LEU A 17 -4.21 27.29 15.79
CA LEU A 17 -3.34 26.13 15.91
C LEU A 17 -4.19 24.87 15.66
N GLY A 18 -4.48 24.58 14.40
CA GLY A 18 -5.01 23.28 14.01
C GLY A 18 -3.92 22.24 14.22
N CYS A 19 -4.15 21.25 15.10
CA CYS A 19 -3.31 20.05 15.15
C CYS A 19 -3.39 19.33 13.80
N SER A 20 -2.47 19.63 12.88
CA SER A 20 -2.29 18.85 11.66
C SER A 20 -1.69 17.51 12.04
N VAL A 21 -2.45 16.43 11.86
CA VAL A 21 -1.92 15.06 11.98
C VAL A 21 -0.87 14.88 10.88
N SER A 22 0.35 14.46 11.24
CA SER A 22 1.42 14.26 10.27
C SER A 22 1.13 13.07 9.33
N PRO A 23 1.60 13.09 8.07
CA PRO A 23 1.47 11.95 7.15
C PRO A 23 2.02 10.64 7.71
N GLU A 24 3.11 10.69 8.49
CA GLU A 24 3.74 9.54 9.15
C GLU A 24 2.81 8.96 10.23
N THR A 25 2.11 9.81 10.97
CA THR A 25 1.12 9.36 11.95
C THR A 25 -0.04 8.63 11.26
N ILE A 26 -0.46 9.09 10.07
CA ILE A 26 -1.49 8.42 9.27
C ILE A 26 -0.97 7.09 8.73
N ALA A 27 0.24 7.08 8.16
CA ALA A 27 0.91 5.87 7.68
C ALA A 27 0.98 4.81 8.78
N HIS A 28 1.40 5.19 9.98
CA HIS A 28 1.47 4.28 11.13
C HIS A 28 0.07 3.78 11.55
N LYS A 29 -0.98 4.61 11.50
CA LYS A 29 -2.34 4.13 11.79
C LYS A 29 -2.87 3.14 10.75
N ILE A 30 -2.55 3.36 9.47
CA ILE A 30 -2.85 2.39 8.40
C ILE A 30 -2.09 1.09 8.64
N PHE A 31 -0.78 1.17 8.93
CA PHE A 31 0.05 0.02 9.30
C PHE A 31 -0.57 -0.80 10.44
N LEU A 32 -0.97 -0.15 11.54
CA LEU A 32 -1.61 -0.80 12.68
C LEU A 32 -2.95 -1.44 12.33
N ALA A 33 -3.79 -0.75 11.53
CA ALA A 33 -5.09 -1.27 11.08
C ALA A 33 -4.98 -2.55 10.22
N HIS A 34 -3.80 -2.82 9.67
CA HIS A 34 -3.50 -4.00 8.86
C HIS A 34 -2.62 -5.02 9.59
N GLY A 35 -2.54 -4.97 10.92
CA GLY A 35 -1.85 -6.00 11.71
C GLY A 35 -0.37 -5.72 11.97
N GLY A 36 0.06 -4.46 11.85
CA GLY A 36 1.43 -4.02 12.10
C GLY A 36 2.08 -4.54 13.38
N THR A 37 1.33 -4.65 14.49
CA THR A 37 1.83 -5.15 15.79
C THR A 37 1.95 -6.67 15.89
N SER A 38 1.35 -7.38 14.94
CA SER A 38 1.30 -8.84 14.91
C SER A 38 2.30 -9.44 13.92
N PHE A 39 2.83 -8.65 12.99
CA PHE A 39 3.67 -9.17 11.89
C PHE A 39 4.98 -9.80 12.38
N ASP A 40 5.58 -9.28 13.45
CA ASP A 40 6.79 -9.87 14.05
C ASP A 40 6.59 -11.31 14.56
N LYS A 41 5.34 -11.72 14.77
CA LYS A 41 5.02 -13.08 15.18
C LYS A 41 4.91 -14.02 13.98
N VAL A 42 4.84 -13.53 12.76
CA VAL A 42 4.65 -14.36 11.56
C VAL A 42 5.93 -15.12 11.24
N ASN A 43 5.85 -16.45 11.20
CA ASN A 43 6.92 -17.34 10.74
C ASN A 43 6.78 -17.69 9.27
N GLU A 44 5.55 -17.82 8.76
CA GLU A 44 5.29 -18.17 7.36
C GLU A 44 3.99 -17.51 6.87
N ILE A 45 4.02 -17.03 5.62
CA ILE A 45 2.84 -16.63 4.86
C ILE A 45 2.81 -17.45 3.57
N LYS A 46 1.69 -18.08 3.28
CA LYS A 46 1.40 -18.67 1.97
C LYS A 46 0.30 -17.88 1.30
N PHE A 47 0.39 -17.71 -0.02
CA PHE A 47 -0.67 -17.10 -0.82
C PHE A 47 -0.51 -17.44 -2.30
N THR A 48 -1.63 -17.51 -3.01
CA THR A 48 -1.68 -17.61 -4.45
C THR A 48 -2.10 -16.26 -5.04
N PHE A 49 -1.20 -15.62 -5.77
CA PHE A 49 -1.45 -14.38 -6.52
C PHE A 49 -2.05 -14.71 -7.89
N VAL A 50 -3.25 -14.20 -8.16
CA VAL A 50 -3.97 -14.48 -9.41
C VAL A 50 -4.41 -13.19 -10.08
N VAL A 51 -4.13 -13.06 -11.38
CA VAL A 51 -4.54 -11.90 -12.19
C VAL A 51 -5.56 -12.34 -13.22
N TRP A 52 -6.68 -11.62 -13.31
CA TRP A 52 -7.77 -11.90 -14.21
C TRP A 52 -8.19 -10.68 -15.04
N THR A 53 -8.63 -10.95 -16.26
CA THR A 53 -9.48 -10.07 -17.08
C THR A 53 -10.84 -10.74 -17.29
N PRO A 54 -11.84 -10.05 -17.87
CA PRO A 54 -13.12 -10.69 -18.21
C PRO A 54 -12.98 -11.91 -19.13
N GLU A 55 -11.92 -11.97 -19.92
CA GLU A 55 -11.71 -13.03 -20.91
C GLU A 55 -11.00 -14.26 -20.34
N LYS A 56 -10.02 -14.08 -19.44
CA LYS A 56 -9.19 -15.19 -18.94
C LYS A 56 -8.35 -14.87 -17.70
N GLU A 57 -7.81 -15.92 -17.11
CA GLU A 57 -6.68 -15.85 -16.17
C GLU A 57 -5.41 -15.47 -16.95
N LEU A 58 -4.66 -14.50 -16.45
CA LEU A 58 -3.39 -14.07 -17.03
C LEU A 58 -2.18 -14.62 -16.26
N VAL A 59 -2.32 -14.74 -14.94
CA VAL A 59 -1.22 -15.10 -14.03
C VAL A 59 -1.79 -15.90 -12.89
N ARG A 60 -1.06 -16.94 -12.49
CA ARG A 60 -1.21 -17.65 -11.22
C ARG A 60 0.16 -17.99 -10.68
N ARG A 61 0.44 -17.54 -9.46
CA ARG A 61 1.71 -17.81 -8.77
C ARG A 61 1.46 -18.10 -7.30
N ALA A 62 1.87 -19.28 -6.85
CA ALA A 62 1.77 -19.68 -5.45
C ALA A 62 3.10 -19.43 -4.76
N TRP A 63 3.06 -18.71 -3.65
CA TRP A 63 4.21 -18.29 -2.86
C TRP A 63 4.13 -18.89 -1.46
N THR A 64 5.27 -19.31 -0.94
CA THR A 64 5.52 -19.51 0.48
C THR A 64 6.64 -18.57 0.88
N TRP A 65 6.44 -17.80 1.96
CA TRP A 65 7.41 -16.84 2.44
C TRP A 65 7.59 -16.95 3.94
N ALA A 66 8.83 -17.18 4.39
CA ALA A 66 9.21 -17.13 5.78
C ALA A 66 9.94 -15.81 6.09
N PRO A 67 9.24 -14.75 6.56
CA PRO A 67 9.84 -13.42 6.73
C PRO A 67 11.01 -13.38 7.72
N LYS A 68 11.07 -14.26 8.72
CA LYS A 68 12.15 -14.25 9.71
C LYS A 68 13.45 -14.81 9.17
N THR A 69 13.40 -15.87 8.37
CA THR A 69 14.57 -16.49 7.76
C THR A 69 14.89 -15.92 6.39
N GLN A 70 13.93 -15.19 5.78
CA GLN A 70 13.96 -14.67 4.42
C GLN A 70 13.93 -15.77 3.35
N ASP A 71 13.44 -16.95 3.67
CA ASP A 71 13.23 -18.01 2.68
C ASP A 71 11.97 -17.74 1.87
N VAL A 72 12.06 -17.94 0.56
CA VAL A 72 10.94 -17.82 -0.38
C VAL A 72 10.90 -19.06 -1.25
N SER A 73 9.69 -19.59 -1.42
CA SER A 73 9.37 -20.70 -2.30
C SER A 73 8.30 -20.27 -3.30
N PHE A 74 8.45 -20.72 -4.55
CA PHE A 74 7.58 -20.42 -5.67
C PHE A 74 7.24 -21.70 -6.43
N LEU A 75 5.97 -21.89 -6.77
CA LEU A 75 5.52 -22.99 -7.61
C LEU A 75 5.01 -22.46 -8.96
N ASP A 76 5.65 -22.89 -10.06
CA ASP A 76 5.24 -22.65 -11.44
C ASP A 76 4.83 -23.97 -12.11
N GLY A 77 3.53 -24.29 -12.06
CA GLY A 77 3.05 -25.61 -12.43
C GLY A 77 3.62 -26.69 -11.50
N GLU A 78 4.46 -27.59 -12.03
CA GLU A 78 5.14 -28.64 -11.25
C GLU A 78 6.55 -28.25 -10.79
N LYS A 79 7.08 -27.12 -11.27
CA LYS A 79 8.45 -26.72 -10.95
C LYS A 79 8.46 -25.85 -9.70
N GLU A 80 9.18 -26.33 -8.70
CA GLU A 80 9.45 -25.58 -7.47
C GLU A 80 10.77 -24.82 -7.57
N PHE A 81 10.76 -23.58 -7.10
CA PHE A 81 11.95 -22.75 -6.93
C PHE A 81 12.03 -22.31 -5.47
N GLN A 82 13.23 -22.37 -4.89
CA GLN A 82 13.47 -21.94 -3.52
C GLN A 82 14.75 -21.11 -3.47
N TYR A 83 14.73 -20.03 -2.72
CA TYR A 83 15.90 -19.18 -2.50
C TYR A 83 15.77 -18.41 -1.18
N ASN A 84 16.90 -17.93 -0.68
CA ASN A 84 16.95 -17.06 0.48
C ASN A 84 17.26 -15.63 0.04
N ARG A 85 16.43 -14.66 0.44
CA ARG A 85 16.58 -13.25 0.00
C ARG A 85 17.85 -12.57 0.52
N ASN A 86 18.46 -13.10 1.59
CA ASN A 86 19.77 -12.61 2.08
C ASN A 86 20.96 -13.21 1.30
N GLN A 87 20.73 -14.24 0.49
CA GLN A 87 21.78 -14.98 -0.24
C GLN A 87 21.31 -15.29 -1.67
N MET A 88 21.03 -14.24 -2.44
CA MET A 88 20.54 -14.40 -3.81
C MET A 88 21.67 -14.63 -4.82
N ASP A 89 21.47 -15.60 -5.70
CA ASP A 89 22.25 -15.76 -6.93
C ASP A 89 21.57 -15.03 -8.11
N GLU A 90 22.25 -14.97 -9.26
CA GLU A 90 21.70 -14.33 -10.46
C GLU A 90 20.43 -15.02 -10.97
N ALA A 91 20.33 -16.35 -10.80
CA ALA A 91 19.16 -17.12 -11.23
C ALA A 91 17.89 -16.78 -10.43
N SER A 92 18.04 -16.37 -9.16
CA SER A 92 16.93 -16.04 -8.26
C SER A 92 16.39 -14.63 -8.46
N LYS A 93 17.13 -13.72 -9.11
CA LYS A 93 16.74 -12.31 -9.24
C LYS A 93 15.41 -12.09 -9.96
N GLU A 94 15.15 -12.85 -11.02
CA GLU A 94 13.88 -12.73 -11.76
C GLU A 94 12.70 -13.18 -10.89
N ILE A 95 12.91 -14.22 -10.08
CA ILE A 95 11.90 -14.78 -9.19
C ILE A 95 11.67 -13.82 -8.02
N GLU A 96 12.72 -13.23 -7.45
CA GLU A 96 12.62 -12.18 -6.44
C GLU A 96 11.83 -10.98 -6.96
N ALA A 97 12.08 -10.52 -8.20
CA ALA A 97 11.32 -9.41 -8.76
C ALA A 97 9.81 -9.72 -8.85
N LYS A 98 9.44 -10.97 -9.19
CA LYS A 98 8.04 -11.44 -9.18
C LYS A 98 7.49 -11.52 -7.76
N PHE A 99 8.24 -12.06 -6.82
CA PHE A 99 7.86 -12.16 -5.41
C PHE A 99 7.62 -10.78 -4.80
N ILE A 100 8.55 -9.83 -5.01
CA ILE A 100 8.41 -8.45 -4.56
C ILE A 100 7.13 -7.87 -5.12
N ASN A 101 6.89 -7.93 -6.43
CA ASN A 101 5.65 -7.41 -7.01
C ASN A 101 4.41 -8.02 -6.33
N ASP A 102 4.32 -9.34 -6.25
CA ASP A 102 3.12 -10.05 -5.81
C ASP A 102 2.84 -9.85 -4.32
N SER A 103 3.89 -9.96 -3.48
CA SER A 103 3.79 -9.72 -2.05
C SER A 103 3.47 -8.26 -1.75
N TYR A 104 4.02 -7.32 -2.52
CA TYR A 104 3.77 -5.89 -2.34
C TYR A 104 2.29 -5.53 -2.54
N TRP A 105 1.59 -6.19 -3.46
CA TRP A 105 0.13 -6.06 -3.59
C TRP A 105 -0.64 -6.57 -2.36
N LEU A 106 -0.15 -7.61 -1.68
CA LEU A 106 -0.78 -8.23 -0.50
C LEU A 106 -0.54 -7.42 0.78
N ILE A 107 0.71 -7.01 1.00
CA ILE A 107 1.21 -6.46 2.27
C ILE A 107 1.68 -5.00 2.16
N PHE A 108 1.22 -4.26 1.15
CA PHE A 108 1.55 -2.83 1.01
C PHE A 108 1.47 -1.99 2.30
N PRO A 109 0.45 -2.14 3.18
CA PRO A 109 0.34 -1.33 4.39
C PRO A 109 1.58 -1.40 5.30
N PHE A 110 2.34 -2.49 5.24
CA PHE A 110 3.57 -2.68 6.01
C PHE A 110 4.73 -1.83 5.48
N HIS A 111 4.82 -1.68 4.15
CA HIS A 111 5.83 -0.86 3.48
C HIS A 111 5.72 0.64 3.80
N LEU A 112 4.56 1.11 4.28
CA LEU A 112 4.41 2.48 4.78
C LEU A 112 5.32 2.81 5.98
N VAL A 113 5.79 1.79 6.69
CA VAL A 113 6.68 1.91 7.85
C VAL A 113 8.04 1.28 7.59
N TRP A 114 8.10 0.18 6.83
CA TRP A 114 9.36 -0.53 6.56
C TRP A 114 10.26 0.17 5.56
N ASP A 115 9.68 0.85 4.56
CA ASP A 115 10.48 1.41 3.48
C ASP A 115 11.04 2.78 3.88
N SER A 116 12.35 2.93 3.73
CA SER A 116 13.07 4.16 4.06
C SER A 116 13.18 5.11 2.86
N GLY A 117 13.32 6.41 3.13
CA GLY A 117 13.57 7.42 2.09
C GLY A 117 12.34 7.81 1.25
N VAL A 118 11.17 7.30 1.61
CA VAL A 118 9.91 7.65 0.96
C VAL A 118 9.42 9.04 1.39
N THR A 119 8.69 9.71 0.51
CA THR A 119 7.98 10.95 0.85
C THR A 119 6.50 10.65 1.06
N LEU A 120 5.98 11.00 2.24
CA LEU A 120 4.57 10.85 2.58
C LEU A 120 3.84 12.19 2.54
N THR A 121 2.66 12.23 1.93
CA THR A 121 1.82 13.43 1.84
C THR A 121 0.38 13.11 2.21
N TYR A 122 -0.20 13.88 3.12
CA TYR A 122 -1.63 13.83 3.41
C TYR A 122 -2.38 14.80 2.51
N ASP A 123 -3.25 14.27 1.65
CA ASP A 123 -3.94 15.07 0.63
C ASP A 123 -5.37 15.48 1.03
N GLY A 124 -5.77 15.22 2.28
CA GLY A 124 -7.14 15.46 2.72
C GLY A 124 -8.17 14.50 2.09
N PRO A 125 -9.47 14.83 2.17
CA PRO A 125 -10.53 14.13 1.45
C PRO A 125 -10.42 14.36 -0.06
N GLN A 126 -10.44 13.28 -0.84
CA GLN A 126 -10.25 13.26 -2.29
C GLN A 126 -11.31 12.37 -2.96
N PRO A 127 -11.76 12.69 -4.20
CA PRO A 127 -12.68 11.84 -4.94
C PRO A 127 -12.12 10.44 -5.12
N ARG A 128 -12.97 9.42 -4.91
CA ARG A 128 -12.56 8.03 -5.10
C ARG A 128 -12.34 7.72 -6.60
N PRO A 129 -11.53 6.71 -6.93
CA PRO A 129 -11.34 6.27 -8.31
C PRO A 129 -12.61 5.80 -9.05
N ASP A 130 -13.67 5.43 -8.32
CA ASP A 130 -14.98 5.09 -8.90
C ASP A 130 -15.89 6.31 -9.13
N GLY A 131 -15.38 7.52 -8.91
CA GLY A 131 -16.09 8.78 -9.09
C GLY A 131 -17.05 9.15 -7.95
N LYS A 132 -17.13 8.35 -6.87
CA LYS A 132 -18.10 8.56 -5.79
C LYS A 132 -17.45 9.13 -4.53
N GLY A 133 -18.22 9.93 -3.77
CA GLY A 133 -17.84 10.44 -2.44
C GLY A 133 -16.47 11.15 -2.39
N PRO A 134 -16.01 11.51 -1.20
CA PRO A 134 -14.59 11.58 -0.92
C PRO A 134 -14.14 10.52 0.10
N LEU A 135 -12.89 10.07 0.00
CA LEU A 135 -12.16 9.37 1.07
C LEU A 135 -10.90 10.15 1.40
N ARG A 136 -10.41 10.00 2.63
CA ARG A 136 -9.10 10.57 3.00
C ARG A 136 -8.01 9.87 2.20
N ARG A 137 -7.01 10.63 1.76
CA ARG A 137 -5.93 10.10 0.92
C ARG A 137 -4.55 10.36 1.52
N LEU A 138 -3.75 9.30 1.59
CA LEU A 138 -2.32 9.35 1.90
C LEU A 138 -1.55 8.97 0.64
N SER A 139 -0.61 9.81 0.21
CA SER A 139 0.28 9.53 -0.91
C SER A 139 1.66 9.13 -0.39
N ILE A 140 2.29 8.18 -1.06
CA ILE A 140 3.67 7.74 -0.83
C ILE A 140 4.42 7.77 -2.16
N LYS A 141 5.56 8.46 -2.19
CA LYS A 141 6.46 8.53 -3.35
C LYS A 141 7.83 7.95 -2.99
N TYR A 142 8.33 7.05 -3.83
CA TYR A 142 9.67 6.47 -3.72
C TYR A 142 10.74 7.37 -4.34
N PRO A 143 12.01 7.29 -3.87
CA PRO A 143 13.13 8.00 -4.49
C PRO A 143 13.26 7.70 -5.99
N ASP A 144 13.71 8.68 -6.76
CA ASP A 144 13.89 8.54 -8.21
C ASP A 144 15.09 7.64 -8.60
N GLN A 145 15.85 7.12 -7.62
CA GLN A 145 16.98 6.21 -7.81
C GLN A 145 16.97 5.07 -6.77
N GLY A 146 17.45 3.89 -7.18
CA GLY A 146 17.52 2.71 -6.34
C GLY A 146 16.23 1.86 -6.32
N GLY A 147 16.31 0.69 -5.70
CA GLY A 147 15.19 -0.26 -5.63
C GLY A 147 14.76 -0.84 -6.98
N PHE A 148 13.67 -1.61 -6.97
CA PHE A 148 13.08 -2.20 -8.19
C PHE A 148 12.11 -1.24 -8.91
N THR A 149 11.60 -0.22 -8.20
CA THR A 149 10.53 0.67 -8.65
C THR A 149 10.86 2.15 -8.39
N PRO A 150 11.97 2.67 -8.95
CA PRO A 150 12.39 4.06 -8.72
C PRO A 150 11.33 5.05 -9.22
N GLY A 151 11.06 6.04 -8.38
CA GLY A 151 10.12 7.15 -8.64
C GLY A 151 8.64 6.76 -8.56
N ASP A 152 8.30 5.49 -8.34
CA ASP A 152 6.92 5.05 -8.25
C ASP A 152 6.17 5.76 -7.11
N MET A 153 4.89 6.03 -7.35
CA MET A 153 4.02 6.68 -6.38
C MET A 153 2.71 5.92 -6.25
N TYR A 154 2.22 5.83 -5.01
CA TYR A 154 0.92 5.26 -4.70
C TYR A 154 0.09 6.28 -3.94
N ARG A 155 -1.21 6.35 -4.25
CA ARG A 155 -2.17 7.13 -3.47
C ARG A 155 -3.18 6.20 -2.85
N LEU A 156 -3.23 6.15 -1.53
CA LEU A 156 -4.09 5.27 -0.74
C LEU A 156 -5.32 6.04 -0.27
N TYR A 157 -6.50 5.57 -0.65
CA TYR A 157 -7.77 6.12 -0.21
C TYR A 157 -8.29 5.22 0.92
N TYR A 158 -8.44 5.77 2.12
CA TYR A 158 -8.76 5.00 3.32
C TYR A 158 -10.00 5.54 4.05
N ASP A 159 -10.69 4.64 4.76
CA ASP A 159 -11.92 4.94 5.50
C ASP A 159 -11.64 5.46 6.93
N SER A 160 -12.70 5.59 7.75
CA SER A 160 -12.62 6.05 9.14
C SER A 160 -11.69 5.18 9.99
N ASP A 161 -11.62 3.89 9.67
CA ASP A 161 -10.94 2.84 10.43
C ASP A 161 -9.52 2.59 9.90
N TYR A 162 -9.04 3.47 9.00
CA TYR A 162 -7.73 3.38 8.35
C TYR A 162 -7.54 2.15 7.46
N LYS A 163 -8.64 1.48 7.05
CA LYS A 163 -8.58 0.44 6.02
C LYS A 163 -8.47 1.09 4.65
N ILE A 164 -7.56 0.58 3.82
CA ILE A 164 -7.43 1.03 2.44
C ILE A 164 -8.66 0.52 1.67
N ARG A 165 -9.34 1.41 0.96
CA ARG A 165 -10.52 1.08 0.14
C ARG A 165 -10.24 1.19 -1.34
N TYR A 166 -9.29 2.04 -1.72
CA TYR A 166 -8.78 2.14 -3.07
C TYR A 166 -7.32 2.53 -3.03
N TRP A 167 -6.64 2.24 -4.13
CA TRP A 167 -5.40 2.93 -4.40
C TRP A 167 -5.26 3.29 -5.87
N THR A 168 -4.35 4.21 -6.15
CA THR A 168 -3.86 4.45 -7.50
C THR A 168 -2.35 4.28 -7.55
N TYR A 169 -1.88 3.57 -8.55
CA TYR A 169 -0.46 3.38 -8.87
C TYR A 169 -0.07 4.32 -10.00
N HIS A 170 1.00 5.07 -9.79
CA HIS A 170 1.56 6.06 -10.70
C HIS A 170 3.01 5.67 -10.99
N LYS A 171 3.24 4.99 -12.13
CA LYS A 171 4.57 4.58 -12.55
C LYS A 171 5.48 5.79 -12.72
N SER A 172 6.65 5.76 -12.07
CA SER A 172 7.65 6.84 -12.09
C SER A 172 7.05 8.23 -11.80
N GLY A 173 6.04 8.30 -10.94
CA GLY A 173 5.42 9.55 -10.51
C GLY A 173 4.55 10.22 -11.57
N ALA A 174 4.08 9.49 -12.58
CA ALA A 174 3.18 10.02 -13.61
C ALA A 174 1.95 10.72 -13.00
N ALA A 175 1.53 11.83 -13.63
CA ALA A 175 0.39 12.61 -13.16
C ALA A 175 -0.91 11.79 -13.13
N GLU A 176 -1.17 11.06 -14.22
CA GLU A 176 -2.29 10.14 -14.35
C GLU A 176 -1.94 8.76 -13.80
N PRO A 177 -2.90 8.06 -13.17
CA PRO A 177 -2.66 6.74 -12.62
C PRO A 177 -2.48 5.72 -13.75
N THR A 178 -1.41 4.95 -13.69
CA THR A 178 -1.21 3.75 -14.53
C THR A 178 -2.24 2.68 -14.19
N ARG A 179 -2.64 2.61 -12.92
CA ARG A 179 -3.67 1.67 -12.47
C ARG A 179 -4.44 2.26 -11.29
N ALA A 180 -5.73 1.98 -11.26
CA ALA A 180 -6.58 2.23 -10.10
C ALA A 180 -7.32 0.94 -9.75
N THR A 181 -7.36 0.60 -8.48
CA THR A 181 -8.14 -0.55 -8.00
C THR A 181 -8.78 -0.25 -6.66
N SER A 182 -9.93 -0.83 -6.40
CA SER A 182 -10.45 -1.00 -5.06
C SER A 182 -9.58 -1.97 -4.24
N TRP A 183 -9.78 -1.95 -2.93
CA TRP A 183 -9.24 -2.89 -1.95
C TRP A 183 -10.44 -3.50 -1.23
N GLU A 184 -10.71 -4.77 -1.54
CA GLU A 184 -11.92 -5.49 -1.16
C GLU A 184 -11.58 -6.85 -0.53
N GLY A 185 -12.60 -7.61 -0.12
CA GLY A 185 -12.42 -8.95 0.44
C GLY A 185 -11.58 -8.94 1.72
N TYR A 186 -11.84 -8.03 2.66
CA TYR A 186 -11.08 -7.99 3.90
C TYR A 186 -11.38 -9.21 4.78
N ALA A 187 -10.35 -9.96 5.16
CA ALA A 187 -10.42 -11.11 6.05
C ALA A 187 -9.23 -11.11 7.02
N THR A 188 -9.44 -11.56 8.25
CA THR A 188 -8.35 -11.78 9.20
C THR A 188 -7.87 -13.22 9.10
N ILE A 189 -6.60 -13.42 8.81
CA ILE A 189 -5.97 -14.73 8.65
C ILE A 189 -4.83 -14.82 9.65
N GLY A 190 -4.92 -15.81 10.55
CA GLY A 190 -4.12 -15.79 11.77
C GLY A 190 -4.43 -14.54 12.60
N SER A 191 -3.45 -13.64 12.72
CA SER A 191 -3.58 -12.37 13.44
C SER A 191 -3.47 -11.13 12.53
N ILE A 192 -3.50 -11.31 11.21
CA ILE A 192 -3.28 -10.25 10.23
C ILE A 192 -4.56 -10.02 9.39
N PRO A 193 -5.10 -8.79 9.38
CA PRO A 193 -6.14 -8.38 8.42
C PRO A 193 -5.55 -8.16 7.03
N PHE A 194 -6.01 -8.94 6.05
CA PHE A 194 -5.65 -8.78 4.63
C PHE A 194 -6.84 -8.29 3.83
N SER A 195 -6.59 -7.54 2.77
CA SER A 195 -7.53 -7.33 1.67
C SER A 195 -7.18 -8.27 0.54
N LEU A 196 -8.08 -9.19 0.20
CA LEU A 196 -7.80 -10.30 -0.72
C LEU A 196 -8.17 -10.01 -2.18
N GLU A 197 -8.76 -8.86 -2.47
CA GLU A 197 -9.23 -8.52 -3.81
C GLU A 197 -8.83 -7.10 -4.22
N ARG A 198 -8.41 -6.94 -5.47
CA ARG A 198 -8.19 -5.64 -6.13
C ARG A 198 -8.95 -5.62 -7.43
N ILE A 199 -9.91 -4.71 -7.56
CA ILE A 199 -10.79 -4.66 -8.75
C ILE A 199 -10.68 -3.27 -9.36
N SER A 200 -10.42 -3.18 -10.67
CA SER A 200 -10.46 -1.88 -11.36
C SER A 200 -11.87 -1.28 -11.32
N PRO A 201 -12.04 0.05 -11.38
CA PRO A 201 -13.36 0.68 -11.32
C PRO A 201 -14.39 0.13 -12.32
N ASN A 202 -13.94 -0.32 -13.49
CA ASN A 202 -14.77 -0.93 -14.53
C ASN A 202 -14.85 -2.47 -14.47
N GLY A 203 -14.20 -3.11 -13.48
CA GLY A 203 -14.16 -4.57 -13.32
C GLY A 203 -13.32 -5.33 -14.36
N ALA A 204 -12.69 -4.65 -15.31
CA ALA A 204 -11.92 -5.26 -16.40
C ALA A 204 -10.55 -5.81 -15.98
N PHE A 205 -10.12 -5.55 -14.74
CA PHE A 205 -8.88 -6.07 -14.18
C PHE A 205 -9.11 -6.45 -12.74
N LYS A 206 -8.67 -7.66 -12.37
CA LYS A 206 -8.75 -8.16 -10.99
C LYS A 206 -7.43 -8.77 -10.57
N ILE A 207 -7.03 -8.51 -9.32
CA ILE A 207 -6.05 -9.31 -8.60
C ILE A 207 -6.78 -9.98 -7.44
N LEU A 208 -6.60 -11.29 -7.30
CA LEU A 208 -7.17 -12.09 -6.23
C LEU A 208 -6.05 -12.79 -5.47
N PHE A 209 -6.17 -12.83 -4.15
CA PHE A 209 -5.32 -13.60 -3.27
C PHE A 209 -6.08 -14.81 -2.76
N GLN A 210 -5.64 -16.00 -3.16
CA GLN A 210 -6.23 -17.29 -2.79
C GLN A 210 -5.28 -18.05 -1.86
N ASP A 211 -5.80 -19.09 -1.20
CA ASP A 211 -5.01 -20.02 -0.37
C ASP A 211 -4.12 -19.31 0.68
N VAL A 212 -4.60 -18.17 1.18
CA VAL A 212 -3.82 -17.35 2.09
C VAL A 212 -3.79 -17.99 3.47
N THR A 213 -2.61 -18.28 3.98
CA THR A 213 -2.41 -18.81 5.33
C THR A 213 -1.26 -18.08 6.03
N VAL A 214 -1.33 -18.02 7.36
CA VAL A 214 -0.33 -17.39 8.22
C VAL A 214 -0.01 -18.34 9.37
N ALA A 215 1.25 -18.73 9.50
CA ALA A 215 1.76 -19.49 10.64
C ALA A 215 2.56 -18.57 11.59
N PRO A 216 2.34 -18.63 12.92
CA PRO A 216 3.10 -17.89 13.91
C PRO A 216 4.42 -18.57 14.29
#